data_AF-F7RX03-F1
#
_entry.id   AF-F7RX03-F1
#
_cell.length_a   1.000
_cell.length_b   1.000
_cell.length_c   1.000
_cell.angle_alpha   90.00
_cell.angle_beta   90.00
_cell.angle_gamma   90.00
#
_symmetry.space_group_name_H-M   'P 1'
#
loop_
_entity.id
_entity.type
_entity.pdbx_description
1 polymer ?
#
loop_
_entity_poly.entity_id
_entity_poly.type
_entity_poly.pdbx_seq_one_letter_code
_entity_poly.pdbx_strand_id
1 'polypeptide(L)'
;MSEKQIESSPEQAAWVREQFQKANGYLVEKGILTDQVLVKESRYLIPHISLWKFTERGTTEKVWAVCGVCPTDHVDAAVAGNARDALKHFCLRWQLRADTILNDPKSDETQQKFAQLLISHAEACYELVEQESFWQDK
;
A
#
# COMPACT_ATOMS: atom_id res chain seq x y z
N MET A 1 31.09 6.82 -0.53
CA MET A 1 29.99 7.23 -1.43
C MET A 1 28.71 6.67 -0.82
N SER A 2 27.70 7.52 -0.61
CA SER A 2 26.76 7.48 0.51
C SER A 2 25.77 6.30 0.55
N GLU A 3 26.02 5.33 1.45
CA GLU A 3 25.06 4.33 1.95
C GLU A 3 24.56 4.71 3.34
N LYS A 4 23.97 5.90 3.48
CA LYS A 4 23.27 6.31 4.70
C LYS A 4 21.78 6.48 4.41
N GLN A 5 21.04 5.39 4.45
CA GLN A 5 19.61 5.39 4.74
C GLN A 5 19.28 3.99 5.26
N ILE A 6 18.53 3.92 6.36
CA ILE A 6 18.31 2.75 7.23
C ILE A 6 19.37 2.63 8.35
N GLU A 7 19.51 3.68 9.19
CA GLU A 7 19.69 3.42 10.62
C GLU A 7 18.32 2.96 11.14
N SER A 8 18.03 1.69 10.93
CA SER A 8 16.83 1.04 11.42
C SER A 8 17.28 -0.16 12.21
N SER A 9 16.71 -0.37 13.40
CA SER A 9 17.08 -1.53 14.22
C SER A 9 16.99 -2.81 13.37
N PRO A 10 17.76 -3.87 13.70
CA PRO A 10 17.71 -5.13 12.96
C PRO A 10 16.27 -5.64 12.74
N GLU A 11 15.38 -5.37 13.68
CA GLU A 11 13.95 -5.68 13.64
C GLU A 11 13.18 -4.90 12.56
N GLN A 12 13.43 -3.60 12.42
CA GLN A 12 12.80 -2.77 11.38
C GLN A 12 13.24 -3.22 9.98
N ALA A 13 14.53 -3.55 9.81
CA ALA A 13 15.04 -4.09 8.56
C ALA A 13 14.48 -5.49 8.24
N ALA A 14 14.16 -6.29 9.26
CA ALA A 14 13.47 -7.57 9.08
C ALA A 14 12.02 -7.35 8.65
N TRP A 15 11.29 -6.44 9.32
CA TRP A 15 9.90 -6.10 8.98
C TRP A 15 9.76 -5.59 7.55
N VAL A 16 10.62 -4.67 7.11
CA VAL A 16 10.60 -4.14 5.74
C VAL A 16 10.80 -5.26 4.71
N ARG A 17 11.71 -6.20 4.97
CA ARG A 17 11.94 -7.36 4.09
C ARG A 17 10.73 -8.30 4.04
N GLU A 18 10.09 -8.54 5.17
CA GLU A 18 8.87 -9.36 5.22
C GLU A 18 7.72 -8.72 4.43
N GLN A 19 7.50 -7.41 4.61
CA GLN A 19 6.47 -6.69 3.86
C GLN A 19 6.78 -6.65 2.36
N PHE A 20 8.05 -6.50 1.98
CA PHE A 20 8.46 -6.58 0.58
C PHE A 20 8.11 -7.94 -0.03
N GLN A 21 8.41 -9.04 0.66
CA GLN A 21 8.08 -10.39 0.19
C GLN A 21 6.57 -10.59 0.04
N LYS A 22 5.77 -10.07 0.98
CA LYS A 22 4.30 -10.09 0.89
C LYS A 22 3.78 -9.30 -0.30
N ALA A 23 4.28 -8.08 -0.49
CA ALA A 23 3.89 -7.23 -1.61
C ALA A 23 4.23 -7.88 -2.96
N ASN A 24 5.46 -8.39 -3.10
CA ASN A 24 5.89 -9.02 -4.34
C ASN A 24 5.14 -10.33 -4.61
N GLY A 25 4.92 -11.15 -3.57
CA GLY A 25 4.13 -12.38 -3.68
C GLY A 25 2.71 -12.09 -4.16
N TYR A 26 2.04 -11.10 -3.57
CA TYR A 26 0.71 -10.67 -3.99
C TYR A 26 0.68 -10.19 -5.46
N LEU A 27 1.67 -9.39 -5.89
CA LEU A 27 1.74 -8.94 -7.28
C LEU A 27 1.89 -10.13 -8.26
N VAL A 28 2.74 -11.09 -7.92
CA VAL A 28 2.92 -12.33 -8.70
C VAL A 28 1.62 -13.14 -8.75
N GLU A 29 0.90 -13.28 -7.63
CA GLU A 29 -0.41 -13.95 -7.59
C GLU A 29 -1.45 -13.24 -8.46
N LYS A 30 -1.35 -11.91 -8.61
CA LYS A 30 -2.19 -11.11 -9.51
C LYS A 30 -1.73 -11.16 -10.99
N GLY A 31 -0.64 -11.85 -11.29
CA GLY A 31 -0.06 -11.92 -12.64
C GLY A 31 0.80 -10.71 -13.02
N ILE A 32 1.09 -9.82 -12.07
CA ILE A 32 1.91 -8.64 -12.27
C ILE A 32 3.36 -9.01 -11.94
N LEU A 33 4.15 -9.21 -12.99
CA LEU A 33 5.58 -9.47 -12.84
C LEU A 33 6.31 -8.14 -12.70
N THR A 34 7.00 -7.94 -11.58
CA THR A 34 7.83 -6.76 -11.34
C THR A 34 9.29 -7.05 -11.69
N ASP A 35 10.00 -6.04 -12.20
CA ASP A 35 11.43 -6.15 -12.55
C ASP A 35 12.32 -5.49 -11.49
N GLN A 36 11.98 -4.25 -11.12
CA GLN A 36 12.74 -3.48 -10.14
C GLN A 36 11.83 -2.71 -9.18
N VAL A 37 12.25 -2.64 -7.91
CA VAL A 37 11.65 -1.78 -6.89
C VAL A 37 12.32 -0.40 -6.86
N LEU A 38 11.52 0.66 -6.93
CA LEU A 38 11.96 2.05 -6.89
C LEU A 38 12.03 2.54 -5.44
N VAL A 39 13.04 2.07 -4.70
CA VAL A 39 13.22 2.32 -3.25
C VAL A 39 13.18 3.82 -2.89
N LYS A 40 13.64 4.70 -3.78
CA LYS A 40 13.62 6.16 -3.57
C LYS A 40 12.20 6.74 -3.51
N GLU A 41 11.29 6.15 -4.27
CA GLU A 41 9.87 6.55 -4.32
C GLU A 41 9.04 5.80 -3.28
N SER A 42 9.45 4.58 -2.92
CA SER A 42 8.85 3.81 -1.83
C SER A 42 8.92 4.54 -0.48
N ARG A 43 7.93 4.29 0.38
CA ARG A 43 7.85 4.87 1.72
C ARG A 43 7.38 3.81 2.72
N TYR A 44 7.95 3.84 3.92
CA TYR A 44 7.64 2.91 5.00
C TYR A 44 7.23 3.70 6.24
N LEU A 45 6.01 3.47 6.69
CA LEU A 45 5.46 4.01 7.93
C LEU A 45 5.46 2.89 8.98
N ILE A 46 6.66 2.50 9.41
CA ILE A 46 6.85 1.41 10.38
C ILE A 46 6.22 1.81 11.73
N PRO A 47 5.51 0.90 12.42
CA PRO A 47 5.23 -0.51 12.09
C PRO A 47 3.89 -0.73 11.36
N HIS A 48 3.26 0.33 10.86
CA HIS A 48 1.89 0.32 10.37
C HIS A 48 1.80 -0.14 8.91
N ILE A 49 2.43 0.57 7.98
CA ILE A 49 2.22 0.37 6.54
C ILE A 49 3.50 0.55 5.73
N SER A 50 3.56 -0.14 4.60
CA SER A 50 4.62 -0.09 3.61
C SER A 50 4.05 0.13 2.22
N LEU A 51 4.59 1.13 1.52
CA LEU A 51 4.22 1.51 0.17
C LEU A 51 5.41 1.29 -0.73
N TRP A 52 5.22 0.42 -1.70
CA TRP A 52 6.26 -0.01 -2.62
C TRP A 52 5.91 0.42 -4.03
N LYS A 53 6.85 1.08 -4.70
CA LYS A 53 6.72 1.35 -6.13
C LYS A 53 7.58 0.35 -6.89
N PHE A 54 6.97 -0.38 -7.81
CA PHE A 54 7.63 -1.34 -8.69
C PHE A 54 7.54 -0.89 -10.13
N THR A 55 8.50 -1.33 -10.93
CA THR A 55 8.44 -1.26 -12.39
C THR A 55 7.98 -2.62 -12.90
N GLU A 56 6.98 -2.63 -13.77
CA GLU A 56 6.48 -3.85 -14.38
C GLU A 56 7.48 -4.40 -15.40
N ARG A 57 7.57 -5.73 -15.49
CA ARG A 57 8.55 -6.40 -16.34
C ARG A 57 8.10 -6.34 -17.80
N GLY A 58 8.95 -5.77 -18.64
CA GLY A 58 8.72 -5.67 -20.09
C GLY A 58 7.86 -4.47 -20.51
N THR A 59 7.50 -3.59 -19.58
CA THR A 59 6.79 -2.33 -19.87
C THR A 59 7.49 -1.17 -19.16
N THR A 60 7.12 0.07 -19.53
CA THR A 60 7.53 1.29 -18.80
C THR A 60 6.56 1.63 -17.67
N GLU A 61 5.54 0.79 -17.47
CA GLU A 61 4.52 1.00 -16.47
C GLU A 61 5.07 0.70 -15.08
N LYS A 62 4.51 1.42 -14.11
CA LYS A 62 4.90 1.29 -12.71
C LYS A 62 3.65 0.98 -11.90
N VAL A 63 3.81 0.23 -10.82
CA VAL A 63 2.71 -0.17 -9.94
C VAL A 63 3.07 0.18 -8.50
N TRP A 64 2.10 0.74 -7.78
CA TRP A 64 2.16 0.88 -6.34
C TRP A 64 1.53 -0.35 -5.69
N ALA A 65 2.20 -0.91 -4.70
CA ALA A 65 1.65 -1.95 -3.82
C ALA A 65 1.70 -1.47 -2.37
N VAL A 66 0.63 -1.70 -1.64
CA VAL A 66 0.51 -1.39 -0.21
C VAL A 66 0.40 -2.68 0.61
N CYS A 67 1.11 -2.74 1.73
CA CYS A 67 1.08 -3.86 2.69
C CYS A 67 1.24 -3.35 4.12
N GLY A 68 0.67 -4.05 5.10
CA GLY A 68 0.84 -3.74 6.53
C GLY A 68 -0.40 -4.08 7.35
N VAL A 69 -0.80 -3.17 8.23
CA VAL A 69 -2.07 -3.23 9.00
C VAL A 69 -3.31 -2.91 8.15
N CYS A 70 -3.18 -3.01 6.83
CA CYS A 70 -4.24 -2.75 5.87
C CYS A 70 -4.32 -3.92 4.87
N PRO A 71 -5.42 -4.03 4.10
CA PRO A 71 -5.52 -5.02 3.03
C PRO A 71 -4.36 -4.84 2.03
N THR A 72 -3.75 -5.95 1.62
CA THR A 72 -2.77 -5.91 0.53
C THR A 72 -3.47 -5.61 -0.78
N ASP A 73 -3.06 -4.53 -1.42
CA ASP A 73 -3.66 -4.06 -2.67
C ASP A 73 -2.59 -3.41 -3.57
N HIS A 74 -2.94 -3.22 -4.84
CA HIS A 74 -2.10 -2.57 -5.83
C HIS A 74 -2.89 -1.59 -6.69
N VAL A 75 -2.22 -0.54 -7.16
CA VAL A 75 -2.75 0.42 -8.13
C VAL A 75 -1.66 0.82 -9.11
N ASP A 76 -2.06 1.19 -10.32
CA ASP A 76 -1.15 1.75 -11.31
C ASP A 76 -0.49 3.04 -10.79
N ALA A 77 0.80 3.23 -11.03
CA ALA A 77 1.48 4.47 -10.66
C ALA A 77 1.00 5.69 -11.44
N ALA A 78 0.31 5.51 -12.56
CA ALA A 78 -0.35 6.59 -13.28
C ALA A 78 -1.46 7.25 -12.45
N VAL A 79 -2.07 6.53 -11.49
CA VAL A 79 -3.11 7.14 -10.63
C VAL A 79 -2.52 8.04 -9.54
N ALA A 80 -1.24 7.86 -9.19
CA ALA A 80 -0.62 8.58 -8.08
C ALA A 80 0.87 8.86 -8.31
N GLY A 81 1.22 10.14 -8.35
CA GLY A 81 2.59 10.60 -8.57
C GLY A 81 3.54 10.30 -7.40
N ASN A 82 3.03 10.27 -6.17
CA ASN A 82 3.82 10.04 -4.95
C ASN A 82 3.15 9.02 -4.01
N ALA A 83 3.89 8.54 -3.02
CA ALA A 83 3.42 7.51 -2.08
C ALA A 83 2.23 7.99 -1.22
N ARG A 84 2.16 9.28 -0.89
CA ARG A 84 1.05 9.86 -0.09
C ARG A 84 -0.26 9.83 -0.86
N ASP A 85 -0.21 10.24 -2.12
CA ASP A 85 -1.35 10.21 -3.02
C ASP A 85 -1.75 8.76 -3.32
N ALA A 86 -0.79 7.85 -3.50
CA ALA A 86 -1.09 6.42 -3.66
C ALA A 86 -1.89 5.89 -2.45
N LEU A 87 -1.47 6.23 -1.22
CA LEU A 87 -2.20 5.84 -0.01
C LEU A 87 -3.61 6.44 0.04
N LYS A 88 -3.79 7.72 -0.31
CA LYS A 88 -5.13 8.33 -0.44
C LYS A 88 -6.02 7.57 -1.43
N HIS A 89 -5.46 7.20 -2.58
CA HIS A 89 -6.18 6.44 -3.60
C HIS A 89 -6.59 5.06 -3.08
N PHE A 90 -5.73 4.37 -2.33
CA PHE A 90 -6.09 3.11 -1.68
C PHE A 90 -7.24 3.28 -0.68
N CYS A 91 -7.16 4.30 0.19
CA CYS A 91 -8.22 4.59 1.17
C CYS A 91 -9.57 4.82 0.48
N LEU A 92 -9.58 5.68 -0.55
CA LEU A 92 -10.79 5.97 -1.32
C LEU A 92 -11.34 4.71 -2.01
N ARG A 93 -10.47 3.90 -2.61
CA ARG A 93 -10.86 2.66 -3.29
C ARG A 93 -11.50 1.66 -2.33
N TRP A 94 -10.98 1.53 -1.11
CA TRP A 94 -11.55 0.67 -0.08
C TRP A 94 -12.90 1.18 0.42
N GLN A 95 -13.05 2.49 0.61
CA GLN A 95 -14.34 3.10 0.94
C GLN A 95 -15.39 2.88 -0.15
N LEU A 96 -15.04 3.11 -1.43
CA LEU A 96 -15.95 2.88 -2.55
C LEU A 96 -16.34 1.40 -2.67
N ARG A 97 -15.39 0.49 -2.45
CA ARG A 97 -15.66 -0.95 -2.46
C ARG A 97 -16.59 -1.33 -1.30
N ALA A 98 -16.37 -0.77 -0.12
CA ALA A 98 -17.24 -1.00 1.02
C ALA A 98 -18.66 -0.48 0.76
N ASP A 99 -18.79 0.74 0.23
CA ASP A 99 -20.08 1.33 -0.14
C ASP A 99 -20.81 0.49 -1.20
N THR A 100 -20.09 -0.01 -2.21
CA THR A 100 -20.65 -0.92 -3.21
C THR A 100 -21.23 -2.18 -2.57
N ILE A 101 -20.52 -2.76 -1.59
CA ILE A 101 -20.98 -3.97 -0.89
C ILE A 101 -22.18 -3.66 0.01
N LEU A 102 -22.15 -2.57 0.77
CA LEU A 102 -23.22 -2.19 1.69
C LEU A 102 -24.52 -1.81 0.97
N ASN A 103 -24.40 -1.24 -0.24
CA ASN A 103 -25.54 -0.88 -1.07
C ASN A 103 -26.02 -2.03 -1.98
N ASP A 104 -25.30 -3.15 -2.04
CA ASP A 104 -25.75 -4.32 -2.81
C ASP A 104 -26.82 -5.09 -2.00
N PRO A 105 -28.07 -5.18 -2.49
CA PRO A 105 -29.14 -5.92 -1.82
C PRO A 105 -28.89 -7.44 -1.75
N LYS A 106 -27.88 -7.96 -2.46
CA LYS A 106 -27.45 -9.37 -2.39
C LYS A 106 -26.27 -9.60 -1.45
N SER A 107 -25.84 -8.58 -0.70
CA SER A 107 -24.70 -8.69 0.19
C SER A 107 -25.03 -9.56 1.42
N ASP A 108 -24.26 -10.63 1.58
CA ASP A 108 -24.33 -11.49 2.78
C ASP A 108 -23.69 -10.81 4.00
N GLU A 109 -24.05 -11.25 5.22
CA GLU A 109 -23.47 -10.70 6.47
C GLU A 109 -21.94 -10.72 6.49
N THR A 110 -21.29 -11.73 5.91
CA THR A 110 -19.83 -11.79 5.80
C THR A 110 -19.28 -10.68 4.91
N GLN A 111 -19.97 -10.34 3.83
CA GLN A 111 -19.57 -9.26 2.94
C GLN A 111 -19.75 -7.91 3.62
N GLN A 112 -20.84 -7.71 4.36
CA GLN A 112 -21.06 -6.48 5.13
C GLN A 112 -20.00 -6.29 6.22
N LYS A 113 -19.61 -7.36 6.93
CA LYS A 113 -18.48 -7.32 7.88
C LYS A 113 -17.16 -6.97 7.19
N PHE A 114 -16.93 -7.50 6.00
CA PHE A 114 -15.75 -7.16 5.19
C PHE A 114 -15.77 -5.68 4.76
N ALA A 115 -16.92 -5.15 4.35
CA ALA A 115 -17.09 -3.74 4.03
C ALA A 115 -16.79 -2.84 5.23
N GLN A 116 -17.29 -3.19 6.41
CA GLN A 116 -16.99 -2.46 7.64
C GLN A 116 -15.49 -2.47 7.96
N LEU A 117 -14.83 -3.61 7.77
CA LEU A 117 -13.38 -3.74 7.96
C LEU A 117 -12.59 -2.89 6.95
N LEU A 118 -13.03 -2.83 5.69
CA LEU A 118 -12.43 -1.95 4.68
C LEU A 118 -12.54 -0.47 5.07
N ILE A 119 -13.70 -0.05 5.58
CA ILE A 119 -13.91 1.33 6.06
C ILE A 119 -12.95 1.64 7.21
N SER A 120 -12.89 0.78 8.24
CA SER A 120 -11.99 0.99 9.38
C SER A 120 -10.52 1.07 8.98
N HIS A 121 -10.06 0.22 8.05
CA HIS A 121 -8.69 0.30 7.55
C HIS A 121 -8.44 1.57 6.73
N ALA A 122 -9.41 2.00 5.92
CA ALA A 122 -9.30 3.23 5.14
C ALA A 122 -9.20 4.46 6.05
N GLU A 123 -10.04 4.54 7.08
CA GLU A 123 -9.99 5.61 8.08
C GLU A 123 -8.64 5.65 8.81
N ALA A 124 -8.17 4.50 9.30
CA ALA A 124 -6.88 4.41 9.98
C ALA A 124 -5.70 4.80 9.06
N CYS A 125 -5.73 4.40 7.78
CA CYS A 125 -4.71 4.80 6.82
C CYS A 125 -4.81 6.28 6.45
N TYR A 126 -6.02 6.84 6.42
CA TYR A 126 -6.24 8.25 6.12
C TYR A 126 -5.72 9.15 7.24
N GLU A 127 -5.87 8.77 8.51
CA GLU A 127 -5.21 9.47 9.64
C GLU A 127 -3.70 9.57 9.44
N LEU A 128 -3.05 8.50 8.94
CA LEU A 128 -1.63 8.49 8.64
C LEU A 128 -1.27 9.39 7.45
N VAL A 129 -2.17 9.52 6.47
CA VAL A 129 -2.02 10.48 5.36
C VAL A 129 -2.08 11.92 5.86
N GLU A 130 -2.98 12.21 6.80
CA GLU A 130 -3.16 13.57 7.35
C GLU A 130 -2.00 13.99 8.25
N GLN A 131 -1.36 13.05 8.94
CA GLN A 131 -0.19 13.30 9.77
C GLN A 131 1.04 13.69 8.93
N GLU A 132 1.20 14.99 8.68
CA GLU A 132 2.29 15.53 7.86
C GLU A 132 3.69 15.12 8.32
N SER A 133 3.87 14.89 9.63
CA SER A 133 5.14 14.42 10.22
C SER A 133 5.69 13.14 9.57
N PHE A 134 4.82 12.30 9.01
CA PHE A 134 5.21 11.08 8.31
C PHE A 134 5.63 11.29 6.86
N TRP A 135 5.34 12.47 6.28
CA TRP A 135 5.51 12.77 4.86
C TRP A 135 6.49 13.92 4.59
N GLN A 136 7.09 14.50 5.64
CA GLN A 136 8.15 15.49 5.45
C GLN A 136 9.37 14.81 4.82
N ASP A 137 9.73 15.20 3.60
CA ASP A 137 10.99 14.82 2.99
C ASP A 137 12.13 15.38 3.86
N LYS A 138 12.91 14.49 4.47
CA LYS A 138 14.20 14.81 5.08
C LYS A 138 15.32 14.77 4.04
#